data_AF-A0A2V2MVQ8-F1
#
_entry.id   AF-A0A2V2MVQ8-F1
#
_cell.length_a   1.000
_cell.length_b   1.000
_cell.length_c   1.000
_cell.angle_alpha   90.00
_cell.angle_beta   90.00
_cell.angle_gamma   90.00
#
_symmetry.space_group_name_H-M   'P 1'
#
loop_
_entity.id
_entity.type
_entity.pdbx_description
1 polymer ?
#
loop_
_entity_poly.entity_id
_entity_poly.type
_entity_poly.pdbx_seq_one_letter_code
_entity_poly.pdbx_strand_id
1 'polypeptide(L)'
;MEKGLILYPCYFDAKLMRKEGRRVPKEQAVFAPATPDIERALASCGVKYRREKKSHPSWWWKHEGRVIAECEGPKTELLSKVASELKKISPKTPPRK
;
A
#
# COMPACT_ATOMS: atom_id res chain seq x y z
N MET A 1 7.03 -22.33 1.36
CA MET A 1 6.87 -21.33 2.45
C MET A 1 6.04 -20.19 1.88
N GLU A 2 4.76 -20.12 2.24
CA GLU A 2 3.86 -19.04 1.80
C GLU A 2 4.31 -17.72 2.42
N LYS A 3 5.19 -16.98 1.73
CA LYS A 3 5.67 -15.66 2.16
C LYS A 3 4.64 -14.61 1.74
N GLY A 4 3.55 -14.52 2.49
CA GLY A 4 2.61 -13.40 2.39
C GLY A 4 3.24 -12.13 2.96
N LEU A 5 3.44 -11.11 2.13
CA LEU A 5 3.84 -9.77 2.57
C LEU A 5 2.60 -8.97 2.98
N ILE A 6 2.56 -8.54 4.24
CA ILE A 6 1.49 -7.68 4.74
C ILE A 6 1.74 -6.24 4.28
N LEU A 7 0.80 -5.71 3.52
CA LEU A 7 0.77 -4.34 3.02
C LEU A 7 -0.27 -3.54 3.80
N TYR A 8 0.20 -2.44 4.39
CA TYR A 8 -0.66 -1.44 5.03
C TYR A 8 -0.72 -0.18 4.19
N PRO A 9 -1.86 0.55 4.19
CA PRO A 9 -1.96 1.84 3.51
C PRO A 9 -0.90 2.85 3.95
N CYS A 10 -0.53 2.87 5.23
CA CYS A 10 0.49 3.77 5.77
C CYS A 10 1.87 3.64 5.08
N TYR A 11 2.17 2.50 4.44
CA TYR A 11 3.45 2.31 3.73
C TYR A 11 3.57 3.22 2.52
N PHE A 12 2.44 3.60 1.91
CA PHE A 12 2.35 4.38 0.69
C PHE A 12 1.90 5.82 0.93
N ASP A 13 1.60 6.20 2.17
CA ASP A 13 1.04 7.52 2.47
C ASP A 13 2.12 8.61 2.41
N ALA A 14 1.92 9.59 1.52
CA ALA A 14 2.78 10.74 1.35
C ALA A 14 2.70 11.73 2.54
N LYS A 15 1.62 11.69 3.33
CA LYS A 15 1.48 12.49 4.57
C LYS A 15 2.43 12.03 5.66
N LEU A 16 2.77 10.74 5.67
CA LEU A 16 3.58 10.14 6.71
C LEU A 16 5.08 10.28 6.39
N MET A 17 5.87 10.49 7.44
CA MET A 17 7.32 10.39 7.39
C MET A 17 7.78 8.93 7.42
N ARG A 18 9.04 8.67 7.05
CA ARG A 18 9.63 7.32 7.15
C ARG A 18 9.56 6.75 8.58
N LYS A 19 9.73 7.61 9.59
CA LYS A 19 9.60 7.25 11.01
C LYS A 19 8.17 6.89 11.43
N GLU A 20 7.17 7.33 10.67
CA GLU A 20 5.74 7.12 10.96
C GLU A 20 5.16 5.91 10.20
N GLY A 21 5.95 5.25 9.36
CA GLY A 21 5.56 4.02 8.68
C GLY A 21 5.69 4.04 7.16
N ARG A 22 5.93 5.20 6.53
CA ARG A 22 6.12 5.27 5.07
C ARG A 22 7.34 4.45 4.67
N ARG A 23 7.15 3.49 3.76
CA ARG A 23 8.22 2.61 3.24
C ARG A 23 8.69 2.99 1.86
N VAL A 24 7.92 3.78 1.12
CA VAL A 24 8.25 4.20 -0.25
C VAL A 24 8.84 5.62 -0.30
N PRO A 25 9.59 5.97 -1.36
CA PRO A 25 10.01 7.35 -1.63
C PRO A 25 8.81 8.29 -1.74
N LYS A 26 8.97 9.56 -1.36
CA LYS A 26 7.87 10.54 -1.40
C LYS A 26 7.34 10.76 -2.82
N GLU A 27 8.19 10.60 -3.82
CA GLU A 27 7.84 10.70 -5.24
C GLU A 27 6.92 9.59 -5.75
N GLN A 28 6.97 8.43 -5.11
CA GLN A 28 6.11 7.27 -5.39
C GLN A 28 4.96 7.14 -4.37
N ALA A 29 4.97 7.93 -3.31
CA ALA A 29 3.91 7.94 -2.30
C ALA A 29 2.67 8.68 -2.83
N VAL A 30 1.49 8.23 -2.39
CA VAL A 30 0.19 8.83 -2.72
C VAL A 30 -0.44 9.45 -1.49
N PHE A 31 -1.27 10.48 -1.65
CA PHE A 31 -1.92 11.14 -0.52
C PHE A 31 -3.16 10.36 -0.08
N ALA A 32 -3.19 9.93 1.18
CA ALA A 32 -4.29 9.14 1.76
C ALA A 32 -4.63 7.88 0.91
N PRO A 33 -3.69 6.92 0.79
CA PRO A 33 -3.95 5.64 0.15
C PRO A 33 -5.10 4.93 0.88
N ALA A 34 -6.05 4.40 0.12
CA ALA A 34 -7.06 3.51 0.66
C ALA A 34 -6.74 2.06 0.29
N THR A 35 -7.16 1.12 1.12
CA THR A 35 -7.06 -0.32 0.84
C THR A 35 -7.57 -0.73 -0.54
N PRO A 36 -8.74 -0.28 -1.04
CA PRO A 36 -9.19 -0.61 -2.40
C PRO A 36 -8.25 -0.11 -3.50
N ASP A 37 -7.52 1.00 -3.29
CA ASP A 37 -6.52 1.46 -4.25
C ASP A 37 -5.35 0.48 -4.31
N ILE A 38 -4.93 -0.05 -3.16
CA ILE A 38 -3.84 -1.04 -3.05
C ILE A 38 -4.25 -2.37 -3.68
N GLU A 39 -5.50 -2.80 -3.46
CA GLU A 39 -6.05 -4.00 -4.12
C GLU A 39 -6.01 -3.87 -5.64
N ARG A 40 -6.46 -2.72 -6.18
CA ARG A 40 -6.40 -2.44 -7.62
C ARG A 40 -4.96 -2.43 -8.14
N ALA A 41 -4.03 -1.82 -7.40
CA ALA A 41 -2.63 -1.80 -7.78
C ALA A 41 -2.01 -3.20 -7.82
N LEU A 42 -2.33 -4.06 -6.84
CA LEU A 42 -1.89 -5.45 -6.81
C LEU A 42 -2.52 -6.29 -7.93
N ALA A 43 -3.81 -6.08 -8.20
CA ALA A 43 -4.51 -6.71 -9.32
C ALA A 43 -3.87 -6.33 -10.67
N SER A 44 -3.54 -5.05 -10.87
CA SER A 44 -2.81 -4.59 -12.06
C SER A 44 -1.40 -5.17 -12.15
N CYS A 45 -0.74 -5.42 -11.01
CA CYS A 45 0.55 -6.09 -10.96
C CYS A 45 0.47 -7.62 -11.21
N GLY A 46 -0.74 -8.21 -11.30
CA GLY A 46 -0.92 -9.65 -11.43
C GLY A 46 -0.47 -10.45 -10.20
N VAL A 47 -0.35 -9.79 -9.05
CA VAL A 47 0.11 -10.41 -7.80
C VAL A 47 -1.08 -11.00 -7.08
N LYS A 48 -0.98 -12.25 -6.63
CA LYS A 48 -2.04 -12.84 -5.78
C LYS A 48 -2.08 -12.08 -4.46
N TYR A 49 -3.26 -11.60 -4.09
CA TYR A 49 -3.46 -10.91 -2.83
C TYR A 49 -4.72 -11.41 -2.12
N ARG A 50 -4.66 -11.39 -0.80
CA ARG A 50 -5.78 -11.69 0.08
C ARG A 50 -6.11 -10.45 0.89
N ARG A 51 -7.31 -9.92 0.69
CA ARG A 51 -7.85 -8.89 1.56
C ARG A 51 -8.46 -9.54 2.78
N GLU A 52 -8.13 -9.02 3.95
CA GLU A 52 -8.90 -9.31 5.16
C GLU A 52 -9.69 -8.09 5.57
N LYS A 53 -11.00 -8.28 5.77
CA LYS A 53 -11.89 -7.27 6.36
C LYS A 53 -11.64 -7.06 7.86
N LYS A 54 -10.62 -7.73 8.45
CA LYS A 54 -10.19 -7.50 9.83
C LYS A 54 -9.50 -6.14 9.92
N SER A 55 -10.20 -5.21 10.56
CA SER A 55 -9.70 -3.86 10.81
C SER A 55 -8.65 -3.88 11.92
N HIS A 56 -7.68 -2.96 11.86
CA HIS A 56 -6.67 -2.84 12.91
C HIS A 56 -7.35 -2.40 14.23
N PRO A 57 -7.07 -3.05 15.38
CA PRO A 57 -7.80 -2.79 16.63
C PRO A 57 -7.73 -1.34 17.10
N SER A 58 -6.65 -0.63 16.78
CA SER A 58 -6.48 0.79 17.10
C SER A 58 -7.10 1.77 16.07
N TRP A 59 -7.48 1.28 14.88
CA TRP A 59 -8.06 2.07 13.76
C TRP A 59 -9.35 1.40 13.24
N TRP A 60 -10.08 0.76 14.15
CA TRP A 60 -11.24 -0.08 13.85
C TRP A 60 -12.35 0.70 13.13
N TRP A 61 -12.48 2.00 13.42
CA TRP A 61 -13.50 2.90 12.86
C TRP A 61 -13.37 3.19 11.36
N LYS A 62 -12.16 3.03 10.79
CA LYS A 62 -11.92 3.34 9.36
C LYS A 62 -12.27 2.18 8.42
N HIS A 63 -12.50 0.97 8.94
CA HIS A 63 -12.79 -0.23 8.15
C HIS A 63 -11.81 -0.50 6.98
N GLU A 64 -10.59 0.03 7.05
CA GLU A 64 -9.63 -0.07 5.94
C GLU A 64 -9.10 -1.51 5.80
N GLY A 65 -9.12 -2.37 6.82
CA GLY A 65 -8.65 -3.74 6.69
C GLY A 65 -7.14 -3.85 6.41
N ARG A 66 -6.69 -5.01 5.92
CA ARG A 66 -5.28 -5.29 5.59
C ARG A 66 -5.19 -6.07 4.29
N VAL A 67 -4.11 -5.89 3.54
CA VAL A 67 -3.86 -6.66 2.32
C VAL A 67 -2.62 -7.52 2.52
N ILE A 68 -2.74 -8.82 2.26
CA ILE A 68 -1.63 -9.76 2.27
C ILE A 68 -1.34 -10.11 0.81
N ALA A 69 -0.20 -9.68 0.30
CA ALA A 69 0.23 -9.98 -1.06
C ALA A 69 1.22 -11.15 -1.04
N GLU A 70 0.99 -12.16 -1.88
CA GLU A 70 1.97 -13.23 -2.08
C GLU A 70 3.13 -12.69 -2.91
N CYS A 71 4.35 -12.74 -2.36
CA CYS A 71 5.53 -12.27 -3.07
C CYS A 71 6.65 -13.29 -2.98
N GLU A 72 7.13 -13.72 -4.14
CA GLU A 72 8.29 -14.61 -4.26
C GLU A 72 9.63 -13.84 -4.27
N GLY A 73 9.59 -12.51 -4.09
CA GLY A 73 10.74 -11.61 -4.21
C GLY A 73 11.01 -10.70 -3.01
N PRO A 74 11.99 -9.78 -3.13
CA PRO A 74 12.32 -8.84 -2.07
C PRO A 74 11.18 -7.82 -1.87
N LYS A 75 10.83 -7.61 -0.59
CA LYS A 75 9.74 -6.70 -0.16
C LYS A 75 9.80 -5.30 -0.78
N THR A 76 10.99 -4.77 -1.03
CA THR A 76 11.21 -3.42 -1.60
C THR A 76 10.75 -3.32 -3.05
N GLU A 77 10.94 -4.37 -3.84
CA GLU A 77 10.58 -4.37 -5.26
C GLU A 77 9.06 -4.39 -5.43
N LEU A 78 8.36 -5.23 -4.65
CA LEU A 78 6.91 -5.24 -4.63
C LEU A 78 6.34 -3.90 -4.17
N LEU A 79 6.89 -3.30 -3.12
CA LEU A 79 6.47 -1.98 -2.66
C LEU A 79 6.64 -0.92 -3.75
N SER A 80 7.76 -0.91 -4.47
CA SER A 80 7.99 0.05 -5.56
C SER A 80 7.03 -0.15 -6.74
N LYS A 81 6.77 -1.41 -7.12
CA LYS A 81 5.79 -1.77 -8.16
C LYS A 81 4.38 -1.31 -7.79
N VAL A 82 3.92 -1.66 -6.58
CA VAL A 82 2.60 -1.28 -6.08
C VAL A 82 2.47 0.24 -5.95
N ALA A 83 3.50 0.94 -5.47
CA ALA A 83 3.48 2.40 -5.38
C ALA A 83 3.37 3.08 -6.76
N SER A 84 4.04 2.52 -7.77
CA SER A 84 3.97 3.04 -9.13
C SER A 84 2.58 2.85 -9.74
N GLU A 85 1.95 1.69 -9.53
CA GLU A 85 0.57 1.44 -9.95
C GLU A 85 -0.44 2.28 -9.18
N LEU A 86 -0.27 2.42 -7.85
CA LEU A 86 -1.11 3.30 -7.02
C LEU A 86 -1.14 4.72 -7.53
N LYS A 87 0.01 5.25 -7.96
CA LYS A 87 0.11 6.60 -8.52
C LYS A 87 -0.65 6.76 -9.84
N LYS A 88 -0.71 5.70 -10.65
CA LYS A 88 -1.52 5.68 -11.90
C LYS A 88 -3.02 5.66 -11.59
N ILE A 89 -3.43 4.86 -10.60
CA ILE A 89 -4.85 4.68 -10.23
C ILE A 89 -5.39 5.91 -9.49
N SER A 90 -4.56 6.52 -8.64
CA SER A 90 -4.95 7.62 -7.77
C SER A 90 -3.88 8.71 -7.81
N PRO A 91 -3.98 9.68 -8.75
CA PRO A 91 -3.00 10.76 -8.90
C PRO A 91 -3.15 11.82 -7.81
N LYS A 92 -3.60 11.45 -6.60
CA LYS A 92 -3.66 12.30 -5.40
C LYS A 92 -2.23 12.67 -5.02
N THR A 93 -1.71 13.62 -5.77
CA THR A 93 -0.31 14.03 -5.78
C THR A 93 -0.12 14.95 -4.59
N PRO A 94 0.95 14.77 -3.78
CA PRO A 94 1.27 15.76 -2.77
C PRO A 94 1.45 17.12 -3.45
N PRO A 95 0.95 18.23 -2.87
CA PRO A 95 1.11 19.55 -3.46
C PRO A 95 2.59 19.78 -3.77
N ARG A 96 2.90 20.13 -5.02
CA ARG A 96 4.25 20.58 -5.40
C ARG A 96 4.46 21.88 -4.63
N LYS A 97 5.42 21.86 -3.70
CA LYS A 97 5.89 23.06 -3.00
C LYS A 97 6.93 23.75 -3.86
#